data_AF-A0AAC8QBU3-F1
#
_entry.id   AF-A0AAC8QBU3-F1
#
_cell.length_a   1.000
_cell.length_b   1.000
_cell.length_c   1.000
_cell.angle_alpha   90.00
_cell.angle_beta   90.00
_cell.angle_gamma   90.00
#
_symmetry.space_group_name_H-M   'P 1'
#
loop_
_entity.id
_entity.type
_entity.pdbx_description
1 polymer ?
#
loop_
_entity_poly.entity_id
_entity_poly.type
_entity_poly.pdbx_seq_one_letter_code
_entity_poly.pdbx_strand_id
1 'polypeptide(L)'
;MVSWKELVLLVLSSVCFAGGGIFMKLSEGASRVLPTLAFLALFLVGAVVLAIAMRRGELGVMYIAVLGLEAALTLVFSIAFFHESFSSTRVLAVVLILAGVALLRW
;
A
#
# COMPACT_ATOMS: atom_id res chain seq x y z
N MET A 1 1.65 11.92 -18.55
CA MET A 1 2.49 10.70 -18.43
C MET A 1 3.13 10.71 -17.06
N VAL A 2 2.96 9.64 -16.26
CA VAL A 2 3.56 9.54 -14.92
C VAL A 2 5.09 9.60 -15.02
N SER A 3 5.71 10.56 -14.34
CA SER A 3 7.17 10.72 -14.32
C SER A 3 7.84 9.60 -13.53
N TRP A 4 9.10 9.27 -13.83
CA TRP A 4 9.91 8.35 -13.03
C TRP A 4 9.93 8.74 -11.53
N LYS A 5 9.97 10.05 -11.25
CA LYS A 5 9.92 10.58 -9.88
C LYS A 5 8.61 10.24 -9.18
N GLU A 6 7.49 10.30 -9.89
CA GLU A 6 6.16 9.97 -9.35
C GLU A 6 6.06 8.48 -9.06
N LEU A 7 6.57 7.60 -9.95
CA LEU A 7 6.61 6.16 -9.70
C LEU A 7 7.37 5.81 -8.42
N VAL A 8 8.52 6.44 -8.18
CA VAL A 8 9.29 6.25 -6.95
C VAL A 8 8.48 6.66 -5.72
N LEU A 9 7.78 7.80 -5.77
CA LEU A 9 6.93 8.26 -4.67
C LEU A 9 5.74 7.31 -4.43
N LEU A 10 5.10 6.81 -5.49
CA LEU A 10 3.99 5.86 -5.36
C LEU A 10 4.46 4.56 -4.70
N VAL A 11 5.57 3.98 -5.17
CA VAL A 11 6.13 2.76 -4.57
C VAL A 11 6.51 2.98 -3.12
N LEU A 12 7.18 4.10 -2.81
CA LEU A 12 7.57 4.44 -1.44
C LEU A 12 6.33 4.57 -0.53
N SER A 13 5.31 5.29 -0.99
CA SER A 13 4.03 5.42 -0.27
C SER A 13 3.38 4.07 -0.01
N SER A 14 3.28 3.21 -1.02
CA SER A 14 2.68 1.88 -0.89
C SER A 14 3.47 0.98 0.06
N VAL A 15 4.79 1.06 0.08
CA VAL A 15 5.63 0.33 1.05
C VAL A 15 5.39 0.84 2.47
N CYS A 16 5.28 2.16 2.67
CA CYS A 16 4.93 2.73 3.97
C CYS A 16 3.55 2.25 4.45
N PHE A 17 2.53 2.25 3.59
CA PHE A 17 1.21 1.76 3.96
C PHE A 17 1.20 0.25 4.22
N ALA A 18 1.74 -0.57 3.33
CA ALA A 18 1.79 -2.02 3.53
C ALA A 18 2.61 -2.39 4.79
N GLY A 19 3.74 -1.72 5.03
CA GLY A 19 4.53 -1.87 6.25
C GLY A 19 3.77 -1.42 7.49
N GLY A 20 3.04 -0.31 7.41
CA GLY A 20 2.13 0.14 8.46
C GLY A 20 1.06 -0.92 8.77
N GLY A 21 0.53 -1.60 7.75
CA GLY A 21 -0.41 -2.71 7.90
C GLY A 21 0.13 -3.87 8.76
N ILE A 22 1.43 -4.17 8.66
CA ILE A 22 2.10 -5.16 9.52
C ILE A 22 2.01 -4.72 10.99
N PHE A 23 2.48 -3.50 11.30
CA PHE A 23 2.46 -2.98 12.66
C PHE A 23 1.03 -2.76 13.19
N MET A 24 0.08 -2.45 12.30
CA MET A 24 -1.34 -2.34 12.63
C MET A 24 -1.87 -3.69 13.10
N LYS A 25 -1.54 -4.78 12.41
CA LYS A 25 -1.89 -6.13 12.86
C LYS A 25 -1.21 -6.50 14.19
N LEU A 26 0.08 -6.18 14.35
CA LEU A 26 0.85 -6.41 15.57
C LEU A 26 0.37 -5.58 16.78
N SER A 27 -0.38 -4.50 16.52
CA SER A 27 -0.90 -3.63 17.59
C SER A 27 -2.03 -4.24 18.41
N GLU A 28 -2.61 -5.37 17.97
CA GLU A 28 -3.75 -6.04 18.61
C GLU A 28 -4.92 -5.06 18.86
N GLY A 29 -5.36 -4.40 17.80
CA GLY A 29 -6.43 -3.39 17.88
C GLY A 29 -5.99 -2.12 18.61
N ALA A 30 -4.74 -1.68 18.37
CA ALA A 30 -4.11 -0.52 18.99
C ALA A 30 -3.84 -0.62 20.51
N SER A 31 -4.01 -1.79 21.12
CA SER A 31 -3.74 -2.03 22.55
C SER A 31 -2.25 -1.93 22.91
N ARG A 32 -1.35 -2.26 21.98
CA ARG A 32 0.11 -2.21 22.20
C ARG A 32 0.71 -0.90 21.69
N VAL A 33 1.22 -0.07 22.62
CA VAL A 33 1.69 1.29 22.33
C VAL A 33 2.75 1.36 21.23
N LEU A 34 3.80 0.54 21.29
CA LEU A 34 4.92 0.63 20.36
C LEU A 34 4.52 0.32 18.89
N PRO A 35 3.89 -0.82 18.57
CA PRO A 35 3.41 -1.07 17.21
C PRO A 35 2.31 -0.09 16.79
N THR A 36 1.50 0.45 17.72
CA THR A 36 0.53 1.51 17.42
C THR A 36 1.22 2.77 16.88
N LEU A 37 2.23 3.26 17.59
CA LEU A 37 2.99 4.42 17.14
C LEU A 37 3.69 4.15 15.81
N ALA A 38 4.20 2.93 15.61
CA ALA A 38 4.87 2.55 14.36
C ALA A 38 3.93 2.60 13.14
N PHE A 39 2.72 2.00 13.21
CA PHE A 39 1.81 2.04 12.06
C PHE A 39 1.28 3.44 11.80
N LEU A 40 1.00 4.23 12.84
CA LEU A 40 0.55 5.61 12.70
C LEU A 40 1.62 6.47 12.03
N ALA A 41 2.87 6.33 12.44
CA ALA A 41 3.99 7.04 11.81
C ALA A 41 4.16 6.64 10.35
N LEU A 42 4.10 5.34 10.03
CA LEU A 42 4.22 4.85 8.66
C LEU A 42 3.07 5.30 7.77
N PHE A 43 1.83 5.26 8.25
CA PHE A 43 0.68 5.77 7.52
C PHE A 43 0.78 7.27 7.28
N LEU A 44 1.23 8.04 8.27
CA LEU A 44 1.43 9.48 8.11
C LEU A 44 2.52 9.79 7.08
N VAL A 45 3.65 9.08 7.13
CA VAL A 45 4.71 9.22 6.11
C VAL A 45 4.20 8.84 4.73
N GLY A 46 3.51 7.70 4.60
CA GLY A 46 2.91 7.26 3.35
C GLY A 46 1.94 8.28 2.78
N ALA A 47 1.03 8.80 3.61
CA ALA A 47 0.07 9.83 3.21
C ALA A 47 0.76 11.13 2.76
N VAL A 48 1.81 11.57 3.45
CA VAL A 48 2.58 12.76 3.05
C VAL A 48 3.30 12.54 1.71
N VAL A 49 3.93 11.37 1.52
CA VAL A 49 4.59 11.01 0.26
C VAL A 49 3.59 10.98 -0.90
N LEU A 50 2.42 10.38 -0.68
CA LEU A 50 1.34 10.36 -1.67
C LEU A 50 0.81 11.75 -1.99
N ALA A 51 0.60 12.59 -0.97
CA ALA A 51 0.19 13.98 -1.16
C ALA A 51 1.20 14.77 -2.00
N ILE A 52 2.50 14.48 -1.87
CA ILE A 52 3.55 15.08 -2.72
C ILE A 52 3.44 14.57 -4.16
N ALA A 53 3.23 13.26 -4.37
CA ALA A 53 3.05 12.68 -5.70
C ALA A 53 1.83 13.28 -6.42
N MET A 54 0.75 13.51 -5.70
CA MET A 54 -0.49 14.11 -6.21
C MET A 54 -0.37 15.58 -6.63
N ARG A 55 0.70 16.28 -6.29
CA ARG A 55 0.90 17.68 -6.75
C ARG A 55 1.01 17.79 -8.28
N ARG A 56 1.38 16.70 -8.95
CA ARG A 56 1.65 16.66 -10.40
C ARG A 56 0.77 15.67 -11.16
N GLY A 57 -0.03 14.89 -10.45
CA GLY A 57 -0.87 13.85 -11.02
C GLY A 57 -2.31 13.95 -10.56
N GLU A 58 -3.21 13.32 -11.31
CA GLU A 58 -4.62 13.26 -10.96
C GLU A 58 -4.85 12.35 -9.75
N LEU A 59 -5.77 12.75 -8.87
CA LEU A 59 -6.15 12.00 -7.68
C LEU A 59 -6.52 10.55 -8.03
N GLY A 60 -7.36 10.35 -9.04
CA GLY A 60 -7.83 9.04 -9.47
C GLY A 60 -6.69 8.10 -9.86
N VAL A 61 -5.72 8.60 -10.63
CA VAL A 61 -4.57 7.79 -11.06
C VAL A 61 -3.62 7.53 -9.90
N MET A 62 -3.23 8.55 -9.14
CA MET A 62 -2.19 8.45 -8.12
C MET A 62 -2.67 7.69 -6.87
N TYR A 63 -3.86 8.01 -6.37
CA TYR A 63 -4.41 7.36 -5.17
C TYR A 63 -4.68 5.88 -5.41
N ILE A 64 -5.35 5.56 -6.54
CA ILE A 64 -5.72 4.18 -6.85
C ILE A 64 -4.49 3.33 -7.17
N ALA A 65 -3.47 3.91 -7.81
CA ALA A 65 -2.18 3.23 -8.01
C ALA A 65 -1.53 2.83 -6.67
N VAL A 66 -1.53 3.70 -5.65
CA VAL A 66 -1.00 3.36 -4.34
C VAL A 66 -1.79 2.23 -3.69
N LEU A 67 -3.13 2.29 -3.72
CA LEU A 67 -3.99 1.25 -3.14
C LEU A 67 -3.77 -0.11 -3.80
N GLY A 68 -3.61 -0.15 -5.13
CA GLY A 68 -3.33 -1.39 -5.85
C GLY A 68 -1.98 -2.01 -5.47
N LEU A 69 -0.93 -1.18 -5.42
CA LEU A 69 0.41 -1.60 -4.99
C LEU A 69 0.44 -2.03 -3.53
N GLU A 70 -0.24 -1.29 -2.65
CA GLU A 70 -0.40 -1.62 -1.23
C GLU A 70 -1.09 -2.98 -1.06
N ALA A 71 -2.16 -3.25 -1.81
CA ALA A 71 -2.85 -4.53 -1.77
C ALA A 71 -1.93 -5.69 -2.17
N ALA A 72 -1.13 -5.51 -3.23
CA ALA A 72 -0.16 -6.51 -3.67
C ALA A 72 0.94 -6.77 -2.62
N LEU A 73 1.50 -5.70 -2.06
CA LEU A 73 2.51 -5.79 -1.00
C LEU A 73 1.94 -6.44 0.28
N THR A 74 0.70 -6.10 0.63
CA THR A 74 0.01 -6.65 1.81
C THR A 74 -0.20 -8.15 1.67
N LEU A 75 -0.56 -8.65 0.48
CA LEU A 75 -0.65 -10.10 0.23
C LEU A 75 0.72 -10.78 0.45
N VAL A 76 1.80 -10.19 -0.06
CA VAL A 76 3.16 -10.73 0.14
C VAL A 76 3.52 -10.72 1.63
N PHE A 77 3.25 -9.62 2.33
CA PHE A 77 3.56 -9.48 3.74
C PHE A 77 2.71 -10.38 4.63
N SER A 78 1.45 -10.64 4.28
CA SER A 78 0.59 -11.53 5.05
C SER A 78 1.12 -12.97 5.04
N ILE A 79 1.63 -13.42 3.88
CA ILE A 79 2.26 -14.73 3.75
C ILE A 79 3.64 -14.75 4.45
N ALA A 80 4.45 -13.71 4.25
CA ALA A 80 5.83 -13.68 4.74
C ALA A 80 5.97 -13.48 6.26
N PHE A 81 5.17 -12.60 6.86
CA PHE A 81 5.29 -12.22 8.27
C PHE A 81 4.26 -12.89 9.18
N PHE A 82 3.08 -13.22 8.64
CA PHE A 82 1.99 -13.81 9.43
C PHE A 82 1.71 -15.27 9.08
N HIS A 83 2.47 -15.85 8.14
CA HIS A 83 2.32 -17.23 7.68
C HIS A 83 0.88 -17.56 7.28
N GLU A 84 0.13 -16.57 6.76
CA GLU A 84 -1.20 -16.80 6.25
C GLU A 84 -1.16 -17.76 5.06
N SER A 85 -2.22 -18.56 4.90
CA SER A 85 -2.29 -19.57 3.84
C SER A 85 -2.26 -18.93 2.45
N PHE A 86 -1.37 -19.46 1.60
CA PHE A 86 -1.36 -19.13 0.19
C PHE A 86 -2.63 -19.65 -0.47
N SER A 87 -3.39 -18.75 -1.10
CA SER A 87 -4.67 -19.06 -1.70
C SER A 87 -4.72 -18.49 -3.11
N SER A 88 -4.90 -19.37 -4.10
CA SER A 88 -4.96 -18.99 -5.52
C SER A 88 -6.08 -17.98 -5.81
N THR A 89 -7.16 -17.99 -5.03
CA THR A 89 -8.25 -17.01 -5.16
C THR A 89 -7.84 -15.62 -4.68
N ARG A 90 -7.07 -15.51 -3.59
CA ARG A 90 -6.51 -14.22 -3.12
C ARG A 90 -5.53 -13.64 -4.14
N VAL A 91 -4.69 -14.49 -4.72
CA VAL A 91 -3.77 -14.08 -5.79
C VAL A 91 -4.55 -13.57 -7.00
N LEU A 92 -5.58 -14.31 -7.46
CA LEU A 92 -6.44 -13.87 -8.56
C LEU A 92 -7.12 -12.53 -8.26
N ALA A 93 -7.64 -12.34 -7.05
CA ALA A 93 -8.25 -11.08 -6.64
C ALA A 93 -7.27 -9.90 -6.71
N VAL A 94 -6.04 -10.08 -6.21
CA VAL A 94 -4.98 -9.05 -6.32
C VAL A 94 -4.63 -8.76 -7.77
N VAL A 95 -4.53 -9.79 -8.63
CA VAL A 95 -4.29 -9.60 -10.06
C VAL A 95 -5.41 -8.77 -10.71
N LEU A 96 -6.68 -9.03 -10.36
CA LEU A 96 -7.82 -8.25 -10.84
C LEU A 96 -7.77 -6.79 -10.36
N ILE A 97 -7.39 -6.55 -9.10
CA ILE A 97 -7.18 -5.18 -8.57
C ILE A 97 -6.11 -4.47 -9.40
N LEU A 98 -4.96 -5.10 -9.61
CA LEU A 98 -3.86 -4.54 -10.39
C LEU A 98 -4.25 -4.29 -11.86
N ALA A 99 -5.06 -5.16 -12.45
CA ALA A 99 -5.59 -4.97 -13.79
C ALA A 99 -6.54 -3.75 -13.86
N GLY A 100 -7.42 -3.57 -12.87
CA GLY A 100 -8.29 -2.40 -12.77
C GLY A 100 -7.51 -1.09 -12.59
N VAL A 101 -6.45 -1.12 -11.78
CA VAL A 101 -5.52 0.00 -11.58
C VAL A 101 -4.78 0.34 -12.88
N ALA A 102 -4.32 -0.67 -13.62
CA ALA A 102 -3.67 -0.46 -14.91
C ALA A 102 -4.62 0.14 -15.96
N LEU A 103 -5.89 -0.27 -15.94
CA LEU A 103 -6.92 0.24 -16.84
C LEU A 103 -7.22 1.72 -16.60
N LEU A 104 -7.23 2.19 -15.35
CA LEU A 104 -7.47 3.61 -15.02
C LEU A 104 -6.43 4.59 -15.57
N ARG A 105 -5.28 4.07 -15.98
CA ARG A 105 -4.18 4.87 -16.55
C ARG A 105 -4.27 5.00 -18.07
N TRP A 106 -5.12 4.20 -18.72
CA TRP A 106 -5.36 4.20 -20.15
C TRP A 106 -6.72 4.81 -20.48
#